data_AF-A0A947YD03-F1
#
_entry.id   AF-A0A947YD03-F1
#
_cell.length_a   1.000
_cell.length_b   1.000
_cell.length_c   1.000
_cell.angle_alpha   90.00
_cell.angle_beta   90.00
_cell.angle_gamma   90.00
#
_symmetry.space_group_name_H-M   'P 1'
#
loop_
_entity.id
_entity.type
_entity.pdbx_description
1 polymer ?
#
loop_
_entity_poly.entity_id
_entity_poly.type
_entity_poly.pdbx_seq_one_letter_code
_entity_poly.pdbx_strand_id
1 'polypeptide(L)'
;NPTCWVAAPQMQSVNVNGDTVTLTWQKGTNNDAVYLNISTVGDFNVTGIFKTINIANENVTNLSSWTKNNLNGGKYYWGLIADGCGNQRKIADGSFMVGSLPGDANADGLVNTADYTIWANHYPQAQSGQENGDFNQDNQVNGIDYTIWLNNFAE
;
A
#
# COMPACT_ATOMS: atom_id res chain seq x y z
N ASN A 1 4.99 -31.45 -21.93
CA ASN A 1 3.92 -30.80 -21.14
C ASN A 1 4.22 -30.98 -19.66
N PRO A 2 4.14 -29.93 -18.83
CA PRO A 2 4.26 -30.08 -17.38
C PRO A 2 3.16 -31.01 -16.85
N THR A 3 3.48 -31.78 -15.82
CA THR A 3 2.55 -32.72 -15.16
C THR A 3 1.61 -32.05 -14.16
N CYS A 4 1.90 -30.81 -13.76
CA CYS A 4 1.01 -29.98 -12.95
C CYS A 4 1.29 -28.48 -13.20
N TRP A 5 0.35 -27.64 -12.76
CA TRP A 5 0.43 -26.18 -12.88
C TRP A 5 0.04 -25.51 -11.57
N VAL A 6 0.81 -24.49 -11.15
CA VAL A 6 0.47 -23.62 -10.01
C VAL A 6 -0.58 -22.61 -10.45
N ALA A 7 -1.65 -22.48 -9.67
CA ALA A 7 -2.62 -21.40 -9.84
C ALA A 7 -2.21 -20.17 -9.00
N ALA A 8 -2.47 -18.97 -9.50
CA ALA A 8 -2.21 -17.77 -8.71
C ALA A 8 -3.07 -17.80 -7.43
N PRO A 9 -2.49 -17.48 -6.26
CA PRO A 9 -3.30 -17.26 -5.06
C PRO A 9 -4.27 -16.09 -5.33
N GLN A 10 -5.43 -16.11 -4.72
CA GLN A 10 -6.48 -15.10 -4.96
C GLN A 10 -6.66 -14.25 -3.70
N MET A 11 -6.43 -12.95 -3.80
CA MET A 11 -6.80 -12.01 -2.74
C MET A 11 -8.33 -11.94 -2.66
N GLN A 12 -8.89 -12.25 -1.50
CA GLN A 12 -10.34 -12.26 -1.27
C GLN A 12 -10.81 -10.92 -0.73
N SER A 13 -10.07 -10.34 0.23
CA SER A 13 -10.37 -9.00 0.72
C SER A 13 -9.13 -8.32 1.30
N VAL A 14 -9.14 -6.99 1.23
CA VAL A 14 -8.23 -6.11 1.96
C VAL A 14 -9.10 -5.17 2.79
N ASN A 15 -9.21 -5.45 4.08
CA ASN A 15 -10.04 -4.68 5.00
C ASN A 15 -9.17 -3.72 5.79
N VAL A 16 -9.42 -2.42 5.64
CA VAL A 16 -8.73 -1.35 6.37
C VAL A 16 -9.72 -0.72 7.35
N ASN A 17 -9.40 -0.78 8.64
CA ASN A 17 -10.18 -0.19 9.73
C ASN A 17 -9.26 0.69 10.58
N GLY A 18 -9.25 2.00 10.31
CA GLY A 18 -8.28 2.92 10.90
C GLY A 18 -6.85 2.57 10.48
N ASP A 19 -5.97 2.34 11.46
CA ASP A 19 -4.57 1.93 11.27
C ASP A 19 -4.38 0.41 11.20
N THR A 20 -5.49 -0.34 11.24
CA THR A 20 -5.50 -1.80 11.26
C THR A 20 -5.92 -2.35 9.92
N VAL A 21 -5.09 -3.25 9.37
CA VAL A 21 -5.30 -3.86 8.06
C VAL A 21 -5.37 -5.38 8.19
N THR A 22 -6.38 -5.97 7.56
CA THR A 22 -6.52 -7.42 7.43
C THR A 22 -6.62 -7.82 5.96
N LEU A 23 -5.66 -8.62 5.52
CA LEU A 23 -5.66 -9.25 4.20
C LEU A 23 -6.21 -10.66 4.36
N THR A 24 -7.12 -11.07 3.48
CA THR A 24 -7.58 -12.46 3.40
C THR A 24 -7.44 -12.98 1.98
N TRP A 25 -7.06 -14.25 1.85
CA TRP A 25 -6.81 -14.86 0.55
C TRP A 25 -7.26 -16.31 0.50
N GLN A 26 -7.35 -16.81 -0.73
CA GLN A 26 -7.56 -18.20 -1.04
C GLN A 26 -6.31 -18.76 -1.71
N LYS A 27 -5.83 -19.88 -1.18
CA LYS A 27 -4.71 -20.65 -1.75
C LYS A 27 -5.12 -21.23 -3.12
N GLY A 28 -4.24 -21.11 -4.11
CA GLY A 28 -4.40 -21.71 -5.42
C GLY A 28 -4.10 -23.21 -5.44
N THR A 29 -4.52 -23.89 -6.52
CA THR A 29 -4.21 -25.30 -6.74
C THR A 29 -2.70 -25.50 -6.95
N ASN A 30 -2.14 -26.54 -6.31
CA ASN A 30 -0.71 -26.90 -6.34
C ASN A 30 0.24 -25.83 -5.79
N ASN A 31 -0.24 -24.92 -4.95
CA ASN A 31 0.62 -23.98 -4.24
C ASN A 31 1.30 -24.74 -3.08
N ASP A 32 2.54 -25.19 -3.24
CA ASP A 32 3.25 -25.91 -2.18
C ASP A 32 3.67 -24.96 -1.05
N ALA A 33 4.06 -23.74 -1.41
CA ALA A 33 4.35 -22.64 -0.49
C ALA A 33 3.62 -21.36 -0.91
N VAL A 34 3.22 -20.54 0.07
CA VAL A 34 2.69 -19.18 -0.16
C VAL A 34 3.37 -18.21 0.79
N TYR A 35 3.87 -17.10 0.25
CA TYR A 35 4.49 -16.01 0.99
C TYR A 35 3.69 -14.73 0.81
N LEU A 36 3.57 -13.95 1.89
CA LEU A 36 2.98 -12.60 1.86
C LEU A 36 4.10 -11.59 2.07
N ASN A 37 4.30 -10.74 1.06
CA ASN A 37 5.21 -9.60 1.14
C ASN A 37 4.39 -8.31 1.14
N ILE A 38 4.76 -7.36 2.01
CA ILE A 38 4.15 -6.02 2.05
C ILE A 38 5.25 -4.96 2.14
N SER A 39 5.07 -3.90 1.36
CA SER A 39 6.00 -2.78 1.25
C SER A 39 5.28 -1.44 1.20
N THR A 40 5.97 -0.36 1.62
CA THR A 40 5.55 1.01 1.33
C THR A 40 5.98 1.49 -0.05
N VAL A 41 6.75 0.67 -0.80
CA VAL A 41 7.27 1.03 -2.13
C VAL A 41 6.80 0.01 -3.16
N GLY A 42 6.20 0.50 -4.25
CA GLY A 42 5.65 -0.29 -5.35
C GLY A 42 6.67 -0.79 -6.38
N ASP A 43 7.95 -0.83 -6.01
CA ASP A 43 9.04 -1.19 -6.90
C ASP A 43 9.25 -2.70 -6.97
N PHE A 44 9.05 -3.29 -8.14
CA PHE A 44 9.25 -4.72 -8.38
C PHE A 44 10.58 -5.02 -9.09
N ASN A 45 11.19 -6.15 -8.77
CA ASN A 45 12.29 -6.71 -9.54
C ASN A 45 11.76 -7.47 -10.78
N VAL A 46 12.69 -7.95 -11.63
CA VAL A 46 12.33 -8.68 -12.86
C VAL A 46 11.56 -9.99 -12.64
N THR A 47 11.50 -10.48 -11.41
CA THR A 47 10.75 -11.68 -11.03
C THR A 47 9.35 -11.37 -10.47
N GLY A 48 8.96 -10.08 -10.44
CA GLY A 48 7.68 -9.63 -9.90
C GLY A 48 7.61 -9.57 -8.38
N ILE A 49 8.76 -9.64 -7.69
CA ILE A 49 8.85 -9.51 -6.23
C ILE A 49 9.31 -8.10 -5.90
N PHE A 50 8.80 -7.51 -4.80
CA PHE A 50 9.25 -6.20 -4.35
C PHE A 50 10.77 -6.14 -4.14
N LYS A 51 11.38 -5.05 -4.59
CA LYS A 51 12.80 -4.75 -4.32
C LYS A 51 13.01 -4.43 -2.83
N THR A 52 12.04 -3.76 -2.22
CA THR A 52 12.05 -3.38 -0.81
C THR A 52 10.88 -4.06 -0.12
N ILE A 53 11.13 -4.74 0.99
CA ILE A 53 10.10 -5.34 1.84
C ILE A 53 10.34 -4.85 3.26
N ASN A 54 9.54 -3.89 3.71
CA ASN A 54 9.73 -3.20 4.99
C ASN A 54 8.55 -3.34 5.95
N ILE A 55 7.44 -3.97 5.54
CA ILE A 55 6.25 -4.16 6.39
C ILE A 55 6.05 -5.62 6.79
N ALA A 56 6.08 -6.55 5.84
CA ALA A 56 5.86 -7.97 6.11
C ALA A 56 6.60 -8.84 5.09
N ASN A 57 7.21 -9.94 5.56
CA ASN A 57 7.82 -10.99 4.74
C ASN A 57 7.52 -12.34 5.40
N GLU A 58 6.30 -12.82 5.23
CA GLU A 58 5.72 -13.91 6.03
C GLU A 58 5.52 -15.18 5.21
N ASN A 59 5.86 -16.33 5.76
CA ASN A 59 5.42 -17.62 5.22
C ASN A 59 3.98 -17.90 5.67
N VAL A 60 3.04 -17.86 4.73
CA VAL A 60 1.61 -17.97 4.98
C VAL A 60 1.00 -19.24 4.36
N THR A 61 1.82 -20.26 4.10
CA THR A 61 1.43 -21.48 3.38
C THR A 61 0.18 -22.19 3.93
N ASN A 62 -0.01 -22.14 5.25
CA ASN A 62 -1.15 -22.76 5.96
C ASN A 62 -2.11 -21.74 6.58
N LEU A 63 -2.01 -20.48 6.15
CA LEU A 63 -2.86 -19.39 6.61
C LEU A 63 -3.72 -18.89 5.45
N SER A 64 -4.83 -18.24 5.79
CA SER A 64 -5.73 -17.57 4.84
C SER A 64 -5.97 -16.11 5.19
N SER A 65 -5.36 -15.61 6.27
CA SER A 65 -5.44 -14.23 6.68
C SER A 65 -4.18 -13.75 7.39
N TRP A 66 -3.94 -12.45 7.31
CA TRP A 66 -2.91 -11.73 8.04
C TRP A 66 -3.47 -10.38 8.48
N THR A 67 -3.22 -10.03 9.74
CA THR A 67 -3.67 -8.77 10.34
C THR A 67 -2.49 -8.03 10.92
N LYS A 68 -2.44 -6.72 10.70
CA LYS A 68 -1.46 -5.81 11.29
C LYS A 68 -2.13 -4.55 11.77
N ASN A 69 -1.73 -4.12 12.97
CA ASN A 69 -2.22 -2.92 13.62
C ASN A 69 -1.13 -1.84 13.59
N ASN A 70 -1.53 -0.60 13.88
CA ASN A 70 -0.63 0.55 14.00
C ASN A 70 0.18 0.82 12.72
N LEU A 71 -0.44 0.66 11.55
CA LEU A 71 0.15 1.13 10.29
C LEU A 71 -0.01 2.64 10.19
N ASN A 72 1.08 3.32 9.84
CA ASN A 72 1.02 4.75 9.54
C ASN A 72 0.17 5.00 8.30
N GLY A 73 -0.39 6.21 8.23
CA GLY A 73 -1.12 6.66 7.03
C GLY A 73 -0.24 6.56 5.78
N GLY A 74 -0.81 6.15 4.66
CA GLY A 74 -0.09 6.02 3.39
C GLY A 74 -0.48 4.82 2.53
N LYS A 75 0.18 4.73 1.38
CA LYS A 75 0.01 3.66 0.41
C LYS A 75 0.92 2.48 0.71
N TYR A 76 0.35 1.30 0.58
CA TYR A 76 1.04 0.03 0.76
C TYR A 76 0.80 -0.86 -0.44
N TYR A 77 1.79 -1.68 -0.75
CA TYR A 77 1.78 -2.65 -1.82
C TYR A 77 1.93 -4.03 -1.21
N TRP A 78 1.15 -5.00 -1.69
CA TRP A 78 1.20 -6.38 -1.23
C TRP A 78 1.44 -7.32 -2.41
N GLY A 79 2.05 -8.45 -2.10
CA GLY A 79 2.30 -9.53 -3.05
C GLY A 79 2.13 -10.87 -2.35
N LEU A 80 1.26 -11.72 -2.90
CA LEU A 80 1.12 -13.12 -2.55
C LEU A 80 1.88 -13.95 -3.58
N ILE A 81 2.97 -14.57 -3.14
CA ILE A 81 3.86 -15.37 -3.99
C ILE A 81 3.61 -16.84 -3.69
N ALA A 82 3.12 -17.57 -4.69
CA ALA A 82 2.94 -19.01 -4.62
C ALA A 82 4.02 -19.74 -5.41
N ASP A 83 4.69 -20.67 -4.75
CA ASP A 83 5.64 -21.59 -5.37
C ASP A 83 5.06 -23.01 -5.35
N GLY A 84 5.33 -23.81 -6.39
CA GLY A 84 4.92 -25.21 -6.46
C GLY A 84 5.29 -25.87 -7.78
N CYS A 85 4.92 -27.14 -7.95
CA CYS A 85 5.11 -27.88 -9.22
C CYS A 85 6.52 -27.78 -9.83
N GLY A 86 7.56 -27.98 -9.01
CA GLY A 86 8.95 -28.04 -9.48
C GLY A 86 9.48 -26.70 -10.01
N ASN A 87 9.41 -25.66 -9.17
CA ASN A 87 9.88 -24.29 -9.40
C ASN A 87 8.95 -23.40 -10.23
N GLN A 88 7.67 -23.74 -10.37
CA GLN A 88 6.70 -22.78 -10.90
C GLN A 88 6.36 -21.76 -9.83
N ARG A 89 6.26 -20.50 -10.26
CA ARG A 89 5.87 -19.37 -9.42
C ARG A 89 4.69 -18.64 -10.02
N LYS A 90 3.72 -18.29 -9.18
CA LYS A 90 2.64 -17.36 -9.51
C LYS A 90 2.51 -16.30 -8.45
N ILE A 91 2.25 -15.07 -8.88
CA ILE A 91 2.13 -13.91 -8.01
C ILE A 91 0.75 -13.30 -8.25
N ALA A 92 0.10 -12.94 -7.15
CA ALA A 92 -0.97 -11.95 -7.16
C ALA A 92 -0.49 -10.77 -6.34
N ASP A 93 -0.73 -9.56 -6.81
CA ASP A 93 -0.28 -8.33 -6.19
C ASP A 93 -1.35 -7.25 -6.27
N GLY A 94 -1.15 -6.19 -5.48
CA GLY A 94 -2.02 -5.02 -5.47
C GLY A 94 -1.58 -4.00 -4.43
N SER A 95 -2.43 -3.02 -4.17
CA SER A 95 -2.17 -1.97 -3.19
C SER A 95 -3.38 -1.67 -2.31
N PHE A 96 -3.15 -1.05 -1.17
CA PHE A 96 -4.19 -0.48 -0.30
C PHE A 96 -3.71 0.82 0.33
N MET A 97 -4.66 1.62 0.81
CA MET A 97 -4.43 2.86 1.55
C MET A 97 -4.77 2.66 3.02
N VAL A 98 -3.94 3.18 3.92
CA VAL A 98 -4.24 3.31 5.35
C VAL A 98 -4.43 4.78 5.66
N GLY A 99 -5.57 5.16 6.24
CA GLY A 99 -5.87 6.55 6.62
C GLY A 99 -5.68 7.57 5.48
N SER A 100 -5.54 8.84 5.86
CA SER A 100 -4.95 9.86 4.97
C SER A 100 -3.47 10.00 5.28
N LEU A 101 -2.67 10.29 4.25
CA LEU A 101 -1.26 10.63 4.38
C LEU A 101 -1.16 12.16 4.45
N PRO A 102 -0.79 12.78 5.58
CA PRO A 102 -0.69 14.24 5.65
C PRO A 102 0.24 14.77 4.55
N GLY A 103 -0.23 15.76 3.78
CA GLY A 103 0.49 16.27 2.61
C GLY A 103 0.03 15.69 1.26
N ASP A 104 -0.75 14.62 1.23
CA ASP A 104 -1.25 13.96 -0.01
C ASP A 104 -2.62 14.54 -0.39
N ALA A 105 -2.62 15.74 -0.99
CA ALA A 105 -3.86 16.46 -1.30
C ALA A 105 -4.70 15.78 -2.38
N ASN A 106 -4.09 15.06 -3.32
CA ASN A 106 -4.82 14.39 -4.39
C ASN A 106 -5.26 12.95 -4.03
N ALA A 107 -4.87 12.45 -2.85
CA ALA A 107 -5.15 11.12 -2.34
C ALA A 107 -4.62 9.99 -3.25
N ASP A 108 -3.52 10.22 -3.97
CA ASP A 108 -2.88 9.21 -4.81
C ASP A 108 -1.96 8.25 -4.03
N GLY A 109 -1.73 8.60 -2.75
CA GLY A 109 -0.94 7.87 -1.78
C GLY A 109 0.54 8.23 -1.76
N LEU A 110 0.92 9.30 -2.47
CA LEU A 110 2.26 9.90 -2.47
C LEU A 110 2.15 11.34 -1.98
N VAL A 111 3.24 11.88 -1.43
CA VAL A 111 3.36 13.32 -1.12
C VAL A 111 4.44 13.88 -2.02
N ASN A 112 4.02 14.55 -3.08
CA ASN A 112 4.90 15.02 -4.14
C ASN A 112 4.50 16.43 -4.63
N THR A 113 5.05 16.83 -5.78
CA THR A 113 4.83 18.16 -6.35
C THR A 113 3.39 18.40 -6.86
N ALA A 114 2.63 17.35 -7.12
CA ALA A 114 1.22 17.47 -7.47
C ALA A 114 0.41 18.01 -6.28
N ASP A 115 0.69 17.53 -5.07
CA ASP A 115 0.04 18.00 -3.84
C ASP A 115 0.42 19.43 -3.49
N TYR A 116 1.69 19.78 -3.69
CA TYR A 116 2.15 21.16 -3.56
C TYR A 116 1.35 22.10 -4.46
N THR A 117 1.05 21.69 -5.69
CA THR A 117 0.26 22.51 -6.62
C THR A 117 -1.15 22.75 -6.08
N ILE A 118 -1.76 21.75 -5.44
CA ILE A 118 -3.06 21.88 -4.80
C ILE A 118 -2.99 22.85 -3.61
N TRP A 119 -2.01 22.69 -2.72
CA TRP A 119 -1.79 23.63 -1.61
C TRP A 119 -1.57 25.07 -2.12
N ALA A 120 -0.71 25.25 -3.13
CA ALA A 120 -0.36 26.56 -3.67
C ALA A 120 -1.57 27.28 -4.32
N ASN A 121 -2.49 26.53 -4.92
CA ASN A 121 -3.71 27.09 -5.50
C ASN A 121 -4.72 27.58 -4.45
N HIS A 122 -4.70 26.99 -3.26
CA HIS A 122 -5.61 27.33 -2.17
C HIS A 122 -4.96 28.19 -1.09
N TYR A 123 -3.65 28.37 -1.08
CA TYR A 123 -3.01 29.31 -0.16
C TYR A 123 -3.36 30.78 -0.53
N PRO A 124 -3.68 31.67 0.44
CA PRO A 124 -3.94 31.46 1.87
C PRO A 124 -5.45 31.53 2.19
N GLN A 125 -6.25 30.64 1.61
CA GLN A 125 -7.71 30.62 1.74
C GLN A 125 -8.14 29.86 3.01
N ALA A 126 -9.26 30.29 3.60
CA ALA A 126 -9.93 29.55 4.66
C ALA A 126 -10.80 28.44 4.03
N GLN A 127 -10.18 27.29 3.78
CA GLN A 127 -10.84 26.10 3.26
C GLN A 127 -10.45 24.91 4.12
N SER A 128 -11.43 24.06 4.39
CA SER A 128 -11.24 22.83 5.14
C SER A 128 -10.86 21.69 4.23
N GLY A 129 -10.06 20.75 4.73
CA GLY A 129 -9.87 19.45 4.08
C GLY A 129 -8.56 19.34 3.32
N GLN A 130 -8.01 18.12 3.37
CA GLN A 130 -6.72 17.76 2.78
C GLN A 130 -6.72 17.96 1.26
N GLU A 131 -7.85 17.79 0.58
CA GLU A 131 -8.03 18.03 -0.84
C GLU A 131 -7.89 19.50 -1.25
N ASN A 132 -7.95 20.41 -0.27
CA ASN A 132 -7.70 21.84 -0.46
C ASN A 132 -6.31 22.24 0.05
N GLY A 133 -5.51 21.31 0.55
CA GLY A 133 -4.20 21.59 1.16
C GLY A 133 -4.28 22.04 2.63
N ASP A 134 -5.40 21.86 3.32
CA ASP A 134 -5.51 21.98 4.77
C ASP A 134 -5.17 20.62 5.41
N PHE A 135 -3.89 20.42 5.69
CA PHE A 135 -3.33 19.15 6.14
C PHE A 135 -3.37 18.99 7.66
N ASN A 136 -3.51 20.08 8.42
CA ASN A 136 -3.69 20.03 9.87
C ASN A 136 -5.17 20.04 10.31
N GLN A 137 -6.11 20.20 9.37
CA GLN A 137 -7.56 20.23 9.57
C GLN A 137 -8.01 21.40 10.47
N ASP A 138 -7.32 22.54 10.40
CA ASP A 138 -7.65 23.76 11.14
C ASP A 138 -8.58 24.71 10.36
N ASN A 139 -8.98 24.31 9.15
CA ASN A 139 -9.80 25.06 8.19
C ASN A 139 -9.09 26.28 7.58
N GLN A 140 -7.76 26.35 7.63
CA GLN A 140 -6.95 27.38 7.00
C GLN A 140 -5.78 26.79 6.24
N VAL A 141 -5.74 26.99 4.92
CA VAL A 141 -4.59 26.59 4.10
C VAL A 141 -3.47 27.61 4.27
N ASN A 142 -2.46 27.28 5.07
CA ASN A 142 -1.43 28.23 5.48
C ASN A 142 0.00 27.61 5.52
N GLY A 143 0.94 28.33 6.15
CA GLY A 143 2.35 27.91 6.22
C GLY A 143 2.60 26.69 7.11
N ILE A 144 1.68 26.38 8.03
CA ILE A 144 1.70 25.15 8.83
C ILE A 144 1.48 23.95 7.89
N ASP A 145 0.53 24.04 6.97
CA ASP A 145 0.25 22.99 5.98
C ASP A 145 1.42 22.79 5.03
N TYR A 146 2.05 23.87 4.58
CA TYR A 146 3.30 23.78 3.81
C TYR A 146 4.36 22.97 4.55
N THR A 147 4.50 23.18 5.86
CA THR A 147 5.47 22.45 6.68
C THR A 147 5.09 20.97 6.80
N ILE A 148 3.80 20.65 6.85
CA ILE A 148 3.31 19.26 6.85
C ILE A 148 3.64 18.58 5.51
N TRP A 149 3.31 19.21 4.39
CA TRP A 149 3.68 18.70 3.07
C TRP A 149 5.19 18.48 2.97
N LEU A 150 5.99 19.48 3.34
CA LEU A 150 7.45 19.42 3.27
C LEU A 150 8.04 18.27 4.10
N ASN A 151 7.48 18.03 5.30
CA ASN A 151 7.94 16.95 6.18
C ASN A 151 7.57 15.55 5.67
N ASN A 152 6.54 15.43 4.83
CA ASN A 152 6.09 14.15 4.28
C ASN A 152 6.53 13.93 2.83
N PHE A 153 7.14 14.94 2.19
CA PHE A 153 7.60 14.87 0.81
C PHE A 153 8.57 13.69 0.59
N ALA A 154 8.20 12.79 -0.33
CA ALA A 154 8.93 11.54 -0.56
C ALA A 154 9.16 11.18 -2.04
N GLU A 155 8.75 12.06 -2.97
CA GLU A 155 8.67 11.86 -4.45
C GLU A 155 7.80 10.68 -4.92
#